data_AF-A0A317ITI0-F1
#
_entry.id   AF-A0A317ITI0-F1
#
_cell.length_a   1.000
_cell.length_b   1.000
_cell.length_c   1.000
_cell.angle_alpha   90.00
_cell.angle_beta   90.00
_cell.angle_gamma   90.00
#
_symmetry.space_group_name_H-M   'P 1'
#
loop_
_entity.id
_entity.type
_entity.pdbx_description
1 polymer ?
#
loop_
_entity_poly.entity_id
_entity_poly.type
_entity_poly.pdbx_seq_one_letter_code
_entity_poly.pdbx_strand_id
1 'polypeptide(L)'
;MTDRNISLSQRENYTPSQFTEFLWWLSTAEKELITDCVVDRNRYRIIGFSVLATWIFASLTWTYFFSTFVDSAFLYLPLGLFMGFV
;
A
#
# COMPACT_ATOMS: atom_id res chain seq x y z
N MET A 1 -25.26 2.84 36.86
CA MET A 1 -24.50 3.36 35.71
C MET A 1 -23.37 2.38 35.47
N THR A 2 -23.39 1.64 34.36
CA THR A 2 -22.36 0.66 34.05
C THR A 2 -21.23 1.39 33.33
N ASP A 3 -20.17 1.73 34.06
CA ASP A 3 -18.96 2.30 33.48
C ASP A 3 -18.34 1.28 32.51
N ARG A 4 -18.64 1.45 31.22
CA ARG A 4 -17.97 0.71 30.15
C ARG A 4 -16.53 1.22 30.09
N ASN A 5 -15.60 0.43 30.60
CA ASN A 5 -14.15 0.62 30.46
C ASN A 5 -13.77 0.50 28.97
N ILE A 6 -14.05 1.55 28.19
CA ILE A 6 -13.51 1.71 26.85
C ILE A 6 -12.06 2.15 26.98
N SER A 7 -11.15 1.43 26.34
CA SER A 7 -9.72 1.74 26.35
C SER A 7 -9.50 3.15 25.78
N LEU A 8 -8.59 3.92 26.38
CA LEU A 8 -8.26 5.28 25.94
C LEU A 8 -7.82 5.33 24.47
N SER A 9 -7.25 4.24 23.95
CA SER A 9 -6.85 4.08 22.54
C SER A 9 -8.01 4.01 21.55
N GLN A 10 -9.23 3.73 22.00
CA GLN A 10 -10.44 3.66 21.17
C GLN A 10 -11.19 5.01 21.08
N ARG A 11 -10.74 6.04 21.83
CA ARG A 11 -11.36 7.37 21.85
C ARG A 11 -10.76 8.38 20.86
N GLU A 12 -9.70 8.03 20.13
CA GLU A 12 -9.21 8.91 19.07
C GLU A 12 -10.12 8.80 17.85
N ASN A 13 -10.73 9.91 17.46
CA ASN A 13 -11.34 10.06 16.14
C ASN A 13 -10.22 9.96 15.09
N TYR A 14 -9.92 8.74 14.65
CA TYR A 14 -8.88 8.49 13.67
C TYR A 14 -9.37 8.89 12.28
N THR A 15 -8.74 9.93 11.73
CA THR A 15 -8.97 10.34 10.34
C THR A 15 -7.83 9.78 9.49
N PRO A 16 -8.08 8.76 8.64
CA PRO A 16 -7.03 8.21 7.79
C PRO A 16 -6.56 9.24 6.77
N SER A 17 -5.24 9.25 6.51
CA SER A 17 -4.67 10.00 5.39
C SER A 17 -4.96 9.28 4.07
N GLN A 18 -5.08 10.03 2.97
CA GLN A 18 -5.28 9.48 1.61
C GLN A 18 -4.26 8.40 1.24
N PHE A 19 -3.01 8.56 1.67
CA PHE A 19 -1.97 7.55 1.43
C PHE A 19 -2.20 6.27 2.24
N THR A 20 -2.71 6.40 3.46
CA THR A 20 -3.08 5.23 4.29
C THR A 20 -4.26 4.50 3.67
N GLU A 21 -5.27 5.22 3.17
CA GLU A 21 -6.41 4.61 2.46
C GLU A 21 -5.95 3.88 1.18
N PHE A 22 -5.00 4.46 0.44
CA PHE A 22 -4.39 3.80 -0.71
C PHE A 22 -3.66 2.51 -0.33
N LEU A 23 -2.88 2.51 0.75
CA LEU A 23 -2.20 1.30 1.23
C LEU A 23 -3.20 0.24 1.71
N TRP A 24 -4.28 0.64 2.36
CA TRP A 24 -5.36 -0.28 2.74
C TRP A 24 -6.03 -0.88 1.51
N TRP A 25 -6.34 -0.06 0.50
CA TRP A 25 -6.86 -0.53 -0.78
C TRP A 25 -5.92 -1.54 -1.45
N LEU A 26 -4.61 -1.26 -1.47
CA LEU A 26 -3.61 -2.16 -2.04
C LEU A 26 -3.52 -3.50 -1.29
N SER A 27 -3.80 -3.48 0.01
CA SER A 27 -3.89 -4.67 0.85
C SER A 27 -5.26 -5.35 0.84
N THR A 28 -6.19 -4.91 -0.02
CA THR A 28 -7.59 -5.38 -0.11
C THR A 28 -8.36 -5.23 1.21
N ALA A 29 -8.01 -4.23 2.02
CA ALA A 29 -8.61 -4.00 3.32
C ALA A 29 -9.85 -3.10 3.21
N GLU A 30 -10.94 -3.46 3.87
CA GLU A 30 -12.15 -2.65 3.93
C GLU A 30 -12.03 -1.58 5.00
N LYS A 31 -12.01 -0.30 4.56
CA LYS A 31 -11.84 0.88 5.43
C LYS A 31 -12.82 0.91 6.61
N GLU A 32 -14.07 0.49 6.38
CA GLU A 32 -15.16 0.51 7.35
C GLU A 32 -14.91 -0.46 8.51
N LEU A 33 -14.21 -1.56 8.26
CA LEU A 33 -13.91 -2.58 9.26
C LEU A 33 -12.66 -2.26 10.09
N ILE A 34 -11.67 -1.61 9.48
CA ILE A 34 -10.33 -1.41 10.08
C ILE A 34 -10.15 -0.04 10.73
N THR A 35 -11.05 0.92 10.51
CA THR A 35 -10.94 2.27 11.08
C THR A 35 -10.99 2.26 12.61
N ASP A 36 -11.86 1.43 13.19
CA ASP A 36 -12.07 1.37 14.63
C ASP A 36 -11.03 0.52 15.37
N CYS A 37 -10.26 -0.32 14.65
CA CYS A 37 -9.27 -1.22 15.24
C CYS A 37 -7.83 -0.73 15.02
N VAL A 38 -7.18 -0.32 16.11
CA VAL A 38 -5.78 0.19 16.10
C VAL A 38 -4.76 -0.82 15.58
N VAL A 39 -4.96 -2.10 15.91
CA VAL A 39 -4.02 -3.16 15.54
C VAL A 39 -4.15 -3.49 14.05
N ASP A 40 -5.39 -3.63 13.56
CA ASP A 40 -5.65 -3.99 12.18
C ASP A 40 -5.24 -2.88 11.21
N ARG A 41 -5.55 -1.61 11.50
CA ARG A 41 -5.15 -0.49 10.63
C ARG A 41 -3.65 -0.42 10.37
N ASN A 42 -2.83 -0.70 11.38
CA ASN A 42 -1.37 -0.68 11.26
C ASN A 42 -0.87 -1.91 10.49
N ARG A 43 -1.47 -3.08 10.74
CA ARG A 43 -1.14 -4.31 10.03
C ARG A 43 -1.45 -4.21 8.53
N TYR A 44 -2.64 -3.74 8.15
CA TYR A 44 -3.01 -3.56 6.74
C TYR A 44 -2.16 -2.50 6.05
N ARG A 45 -1.72 -1.45 6.77
CA ARG A 45 -0.76 -0.49 6.25
C ARG A 45 0.60 -1.12 5.92
N ILE A 46 1.10 -2.03 6.77
CA ILE A 46 2.36 -2.76 6.53
C ILE A 46 2.21 -3.71 5.33
N ILE A 47 1.08 -4.42 5.24
CA ILE A 47 0.79 -5.31 4.11
C ILE A 47 0.73 -4.50 2.81
N GLY A 48 0.00 -3.39 2.78
CA GLY A 48 -0.03 -2.49 1.62
C GLY A 48 1.37 -2.01 1.23
N PHE A 49 2.22 -1.68 2.20
CA PHE A 49 3.59 -1.30 1.89
C PHE A 49 4.40 -2.44 1.26
N SER A 50 4.20 -3.67 1.71
CA SER A 50 4.86 -4.85 1.13
C SER A 50 4.44 -5.13 -0.31
N VAL A 51 3.15 -4.99 -0.62
CA VAL A 51 2.63 -5.17 -1.99
C VAL A 51 3.18 -4.08 -2.91
N LEU A 52 3.22 -2.83 -2.44
CA LEU A 52 3.79 -1.71 -3.18
C LEU A 52 5.29 -1.91 -3.44
N ALA A 53 6.03 -2.36 -2.43
CA ALA A 53 7.47 -2.63 -2.57
C ALA A 53 7.74 -3.73 -3.60
N THR A 54 6.95 -4.81 -3.58
CA THR A 54 7.05 -5.89 -4.58
C THR A 54 6.78 -5.38 -5.98
N TRP A 55 5.73 -4.57 -6.17
CA TRP A 55 5.40 -3.98 -7.47
C TRP A 55 6.51 -3.05 -7.99
N ILE A 56 7.06 -2.18 -7.13
CA ILE A 56 8.19 -1.32 -7.48
C ILE A 56 9.41 -2.16 -7.88
N PHE A 57 9.73 -3.18 -7.09
CA PHE A 57 10.87 -4.06 -7.37
C PHE A 57 10.73 -4.79 -8.71
N ALA A 58 9.54 -5.32 -9.00
CA ALA A 58 9.23 -5.95 -10.28
C ALA A 58 9.39 -4.94 -11.45
N SER A 59 8.81 -3.75 -11.31
CA SER A 59 8.91 -2.67 -12.31
C SER A 59 10.36 -2.25 -12.57
N LEU A 60 11.18 -2.12 -11.53
CA LEU A 60 12.60 -1.79 -11.65
C LEU A 60 13.40 -2.90 -12.33
N THR A 61 13.12 -4.16 -11.99
CA THR A 61 13.79 -5.32 -12.61
C THR A 61 13.49 -5.39 -14.10
N TRP A 62 12.23 -5.22 -14.49
CA TRP A 62 11.85 -5.17 -15.91
C TRP A 62 12.41 -3.96 -16.63
N THR A 63 12.41 -2.79 -16.00
CA THR A 63 13.04 -1.57 -16.56
C THR A 63 14.53 -1.81 -16.83
N TYR A 64 15.25 -2.41 -15.87
CA TYR A 64 16.66 -2.78 -16.04
C TYR A 64 16.83 -3.78 -17.18
N PHE A 65 16.00 -4.83 -17.25
CA PHE A 65 16.02 -5.80 -18.34
C PHE A 65 15.89 -5.12 -19.70
N PHE A 66 14.88 -4.27 -19.91
CA PHE A 66 14.70 -3.55 -21.17
C PHE A 66 15.85 -2.58 -21.49
N SER A 67 16.45 -1.96 -20.48
CA SER A 67 17.60 -1.08 -20.67
C SER A 67 18.84 -1.78 -21.26
N THR A 68 18.90 -3.11 -21.23
CA THR A 68 20.03 -3.87 -21.81
C THR A 68 19.99 -4.02 -23.33
N PHE A 69 18.84 -3.83 -23.97
CA PHE A 69 18.68 -3.99 -25.42
C PHE A 69 17.80 -2.92 -26.10
N VAL A 70 17.33 -1.91 -25.35
CA VAL A 70 16.60 -0.74 -25.87
C VAL A 70 17.33 0.54 -25.45
N ASP A 71 17.83 1.31 -26.42
CA ASP A 71 18.63 2.53 -26.16
C ASP A 71 17.79 3.75 -25.75
N SER A 72 16.48 3.73 -25.98
CA SER A 72 15.59 4.86 -25.70
C SER A 72 14.97 4.76 -24.31
N ALA A 73 15.32 5.69 -23.42
CA ALA A 73 14.71 5.85 -22.10
C ALA A 73 13.19 6.06 -22.16
N PHE A 74 12.71 6.71 -23.21
CA PHE A 74 11.29 6.90 -23.43
C PHE A 74 10.55 5.60 -23.75
N LEU A 75 11.25 4.55 -24.20
CA LEU A 75 10.68 3.24 -24.49
C LEU A 75 10.82 2.28 -23.32
N TYR A 76 12.02 2.12 -22.76
CA TYR A 76 12.24 1.09 -21.73
C TYR A 76 11.58 1.40 -20.38
N LEU A 77 11.36 2.69 -20.04
CA LEU A 77 10.67 3.10 -18.81
C LEU A 77 9.18 2.67 -18.79
N PRO A 78 8.33 3.07 -19.76
CA PRO A 78 6.94 2.63 -19.76
C PRO A 78 6.79 1.12 -19.98
N LEU A 79 7.69 0.49 -20.76
CA LEU A 79 7.72 -0.97 -20.91
C LEU A 79 8.00 -1.69 -19.60
N GLY A 80 8.98 -1.22 -18.83
CA GLY A 80 9.33 -1.78 -17.53
C GLY A 80 8.21 -1.63 -16.50
N LEU A 81 7.55 -0.47 -16.46
CA LEU A 81 6.41 -0.22 -15.58
C LEU A 81 5.20 -1.09 -15.98
N PHE A 82 4.91 -1.20 -17.27
CA PHE A 82 3.82 -2.05 -17.78
C PHE A 82 4.04 -3.52 -17.41
N MET A 83 5.24 -4.05 -17.65
CA MET A 83 5.57 -5.43 -17.30
C MET A 83 5.58 -5.68 -15.78
N GLY A 84 6.04 -4.72 -14.98
CA GLY A 84 6.01 -4.83 -13.52
C GLY A 84 4.60 -4.82 -12.91
N PHE A 85 3.60 -4.41 -13.68
CA PHE A 85 2.19 -4.42 -13.28
C PHE A 85 1.46 -5.74 -13.63
N VAL A 86 2.03 -6.57 -14.52
CA VAL A 86 1.51 -7.90 -14.89
C VAL A 86 1.88 -8.94 -13.84
#